data_AF-A0A2D5EMH9-F1
#
_entry.id   AF-A0A2D5EMH9-F1
#
_cell.length_a   1.000
_cell.length_b   1.000
_cell.length_c   1.000
_cell.angle_alpha   90.00
_cell.angle_beta   90.00
_cell.angle_gamma   90.00
#
_symmetry.space_group_name_H-M   'P 1'
#
loop_
_entity.id
_entity.type
_entity.pdbx_description
1 polymer ?
#
loop_
_entity_poly.entity_id
_entity_poly.type
_entity_poly.pdbx_seq_one_letter_code
_entity_poly.pdbx_strand_id
1 'polypeptide(L)'
;ERAKLEQMLGSLRDLEGQLAGRAAALMDRGVPGAPGESEAGLRGETVRDHVEVAAHAYAYGLTRVVHLSIFGRDAHNVGWGFLGFPGDAHESVAHVGHGYDRDRSTEAYEAIIRFKAAEIAHLFGRLAAEEDGDGTLADRAVALWVNSGGGKHHEGTSHIPLVLVGDAGGALRGGGQLRYGGGEVCVSQVFLSVARAMGSRAEVFGDPEHCPGPLADLKA
;
A
#
# COMPACT_ATOMS: atom_id res chain seq x y z
N GLU A 1 -10.36 40.39 -16.32
CA GLU A 1 -9.59 39.31 -15.65
C GLU A 1 -10.22 38.86 -14.33
N ARG A 2 -10.47 39.76 -13.36
CA ARG A 2 -11.13 39.42 -12.08
C ARG A 2 -12.43 38.61 -12.19
N ALA A 3 -13.34 39.01 -13.07
CA ALA A 3 -14.63 38.31 -13.27
C ALA A 3 -14.45 36.87 -13.78
N LYS A 4 -13.42 36.62 -14.59
CA LYS A 4 -13.10 35.29 -15.13
C LYS A 4 -12.53 34.38 -14.04
N LEU A 5 -11.74 34.96 -13.13
CA LEU A 5 -11.16 34.28 -11.97
C LEU A 5 -12.24 33.95 -10.92
N GLU A 6 -13.17 34.87 -10.67
CA GLU A 6 -14.35 34.63 -9.82
C GLU A 6 -15.24 33.51 -10.38
N GLN A 7 -15.45 33.46 -11.70
CA GLN A 7 -16.19 32.39 -12.36
C GLN A 7 -15.50 31.01 -12.21
N MET A 8 -14.18 30.97 -12.34
CA MET A 8 -13.39 29.75 -12.14
C MET A 8 -13.46 29.25 -10.70
N LEU A 9 -13.30 30.15 -9.73
CA LEU A 9 -13.42 29.82 -8.30
C LEU A 9 -14.85 29.40 -7.91
N GLY A 10 -15.88 30.00 -8.53
CA GLY A 10 -17.27 29.56 -8.38
C GLY A 10 -17.48 28.14 -8.88
N SER A 11 -17.00 27.85 -10.10
CA SER A 11 -17.10 26.52 -10.69
C SER A 11 -16.35 25.45 -9.88
N LEU A 12 -15.19 25.80 -9.31
CA LEU A 12 -14.44 24.92 -8.40
C LEU A 12 -15.22 24.61 -7.12
N ARG A 13 -15.84 25.61 -6.49
CA ARG A 13 -16.65 25.41 -5.28
C ARG A 13 -17.90 24.56 -5.56
N ASP A 14 -18.52 24.74 -6.72
CA ASP A 14 -19.68 23.93 -7.12
C ASP A 14 -19.26 22.45 -7.31
N LEU A 15 -18.10 22.21 -7.93
CA LEU A 15 -17.49 20.88 -8.04
C LEU A 15 -17.14 20.27 -6.68
N GLU A 16 -16.50 21.04 -5.79
CA GLU A 16 -16.20 20.62 -4.41
C GLU A 16 -17.50 20.26 -3.66
N GLY A 17 -18.55 21.06 -3.81
CA GLY A 17 -19.87 20.80 -3.23
C GLY A 17 -20.52 19.52 -3.76
N GLN A 18 -20.42 19.26 -5.06
CA GLN A 18 -20.91 18.01 -5.66
C GLN A 18 -20.15 16.78 -5.16
N LEU A 19 -18.83 16.87 -5.04
CA LEU A 19 -17.99 15.80 -4.49
C LEU A 19 -18.31 15.54 -3.01
N ALA A 20 -18.45 16.60 -2.21
CA ALA A 20 -18.85 16.50 -0.82
C ALA A 20 -20.24 15.85 -0.68
N GLY A 21 -21.20 16.21 -1.54
CA GLY A 21 -22.54 15.61 -1.57
C GLY A 21 -22.52 14.11 -1.91
N ARG A 22 -21.69 13.68 -2.87
CA ARG A 22 -21.50 12.25 -3.20
C ARG A 22 -20.88 11.49 -2.04
N ALA A 23 -19.87 12.07 -1.38
CA ALA A 23 -19.26 11.47 -0.19
C ALA A 23 -20.28 11.33 0.96
N ALA A 24 -21.11 12.36 1.21
CA ALA A 24 -22.16 12.31 2.21
C ALA A 24 -23.22 11.24 1.92
N ALA A 25 -23.64 11.10 0.66
CA ALA A 25 -24.60 10.07 0.23
C ALA A 25 -24.04 8.64 0.39
N LEU A 26 -22.73 8.45 0.29
CA LEU A 26 -22.07 7.17 0.58
C LEU A 26 -22.00 6.89 2.09
N MET A 27 -21.78 7.92 2.92
CA MET A 27 -21.77 7.78 4.39
C MET A 27 -23.16 7.49 4.98
N ASP A 28 -24.24 7.98 4.35
CA ASP A 28 -25.62 7.78 4.78
C ASP A 28 -26.12 6.33 4.56
N ARG A 29 -25.41 5.53 3.75
CA ARG A 29 -25.76 4.12 3.50
C ARG A 29 -25.56 3.18 4.69
N GLY A 30 -25.15 3.71 5.83
CA GLY A 30 -24.79 2.94 7.02
C GLY A 30 -23.50 2.16 6.79
N VAL A 31 -22.82 1.83 7.89
CA VAL A 31 -21.70 0.88 7.84
C VAL A 31 -22.31 -0.50 7.58
N PRO A 32 -21.94 -1.20 6.49
CA PRO A 32 -22.36 -2.58 6.30
C PRO A 32 -22.01 -3.39 7.54
N GLY A 33 -22.90 -4.29 7.97
CA GLY A 33 -22.56 -5.24 9.03
C GLY A 33 -21.28 -6.01 8.68
N ALA A 34 -20.54 -6.45 9.70
CA ALA A 34 -19.35 -7.26 9.47
C ALA A 34 -19.74 -8.45 8.57
N PRO A 35 -19.02 -8.68 7.46
CA PRO A 35 -19.26 -9.87 6.66
C PRO A 35 -19.10 -11.11 7.54
N GLY A 36 -19.98 -12.10 7.34
CA GLY A 36 -19.84 -13.38 8.03
C GLY A 36 -18.52 -14.07 7.69
N GLU A 37 -18.10 -15.03 8.51
CA GLU A 37 -16.93 -15.85 8.18
C GLU A 37 -17.13 -16.58 6.85
N SER A 38 -16.16 -16.45 5.95
CA SER A 38 -16.16 -17.16 4.68
C SER A 38 -15.66 -18.59 4.90
N GLU A 39 -16.52 -19.59 4.68
CA GLU A 39 -16.12 -21.01 4.70
C GLU A 39 -15.10 -21.34 3.60
N ALA A 40 -14.98 -20.50 2.57
CA ALA A 40 -14.09 -20.74 1.41
C ALA A 40 -12.63 -20.34 1.66
N GLY A 41 -12.28 -19.76 2.81
CA GLY A 41 -10.94 -19.24 3.08
C GLY A 41 -10.55 -18.05 2.20
N LEU A 42 -9.24 -17.76 2.09
CA LEU A 42 -8.74 -16.69 1.23
C LEU A 42 -8.88 -17.06 -0.24
N ARG A 43 -9.44 -16.14 -1.03
CA ARG A 43 -9.57 -16.25 -2.48
C ARG A 43 -8.87 -15.11 -3.18
N GLY A 44 -8.24 -15.41 -4.32
CA GLY A 44 -7.60 -14.41 -5.17
C GLY A 44 -8.59 -13.34 -5.65
N GLU A 45 -9.82 -13.74 -5.99
CA GLU A 45 -10.87 -12.79 -6.41
C GLU A 45 -11.21 -11.78 -5.30
N THR A 46 -11.33 -12.25 -4.04
CA THR A 46 -11.63 -11.36 -2.91
C THR A 46 -10.53 -10.33 -2.72
N VAL A 47 -9.25 -10.69 -2.89
CA VAL A 47 -8.15 -9.73 -2.83
C VAL A 47 -8.27 -8.72 -3.98
N ARG A 48 -8.50 -9.20 -5.21
CA ARG A 48 -8.70 -8.34 -6.39
C ARG A 48 -9.83 -7.34 -6.17
N ASP A 49 -10.96 -7.78 -5.62
CA ASP A 49 -12.11 -6.92 -5.35
C ASP A 49 -11.78 -5.80 -4.34
N HIS A 50 -10.98 -6.09 -3.31
CA HIS A 50 -10.53 -5.06 -2.37
C HIS A 50 -9.57 -4.06 -3.03
N VAL A 51 -8.71 -4.53 -3.94
CA VAL A 51 -7.85 -3.66 -4.75
C VAL A 51 -8.67 -2.77 -5.68
N GLU A 52 -9.72 -3.30 -6.29
CA GLU A 52 -10.66 -2.54 -7.13
C GLU A 52 -11.40 -1.47 -6.34
N VAL A 53 -11.92 -1.81 -5.16
CA VAL A 53 -12.55 -0.85 -4.24
C VAL A 53 -11.56 0.26 -3.87
N ALA A 54 -10.31 -0.09 -3.57
CA ALA A 54 -9.25 0.87 -3.28
C ALA A 54 -8.98 1.81 -4.46
N ALA A 55 -8.82 1.26 -5.67
CA ALA A 55 -8.59 2.02 -6.89
C ALA A 55 -9.74 3.02 -7.14
N HIS A 56 -10.99 2.56 -7.03
CA HIS A 56 -12.17 3.40 -7.21
C HIS A 56 -12.28 4.48 -6.12
N ALA A 57 -12.06 4.13 -4.85
CA ALA A 57 -12.11 5.10 -3.76
C ALA A 57 -11.06 6.20 -3.92
N TYR A 58 -9.87 5.84 -4.40
CA TYR A 58 -8.81 6.79 -4.73
C TYR A 58 -9.19 7.65 -5.94
N ALA A 59 -9.63 7.02 -7.03
CA ALA A 59 -9.96 7.71 -8.29
C ALA A 59 -11.11 8.71 -8.17
N TYR A 60 -12.15 8.36 -7.41
CA TYR A 60 -13.28 9.27 -7.17
C TYR A 60 -13.02 10.26 -6.03
N GLY A 61 -11.81 10.32 -5.50
CA GLY A 61 -11.42 11.26 -4.44
C GLY A 61 -12.14 11.03 -3.11
N LEU A 62 -12.65 9.82 -2.87
CA LEU A 62 -13.29 9.44 -1.60
C LEU A 62 -12.27 9.32 -0.47
N THR A 63 -11.05 8.92 -0.80
CA THR A 63 -9.91 8.90 0.13
C THR A 63 -8.61 9.28 -0.59
N ARG A 64 -7.65 9.78 0.19
CA ARG A 64 -6.26 10.03 -0.27
C ARG A 64 -5.27 8.98 0.23
N VAL A 65 -5.70 8.09 1.15
CA VAL A 65 -4.85 7.07 1.77
C VAL A 65 -5.63 5.76 1.84
N VAL A 66 -4.97 4.67 1.44
CA VAL A 66 -5.50 3.31 1.52
C VAL A 66 -4.48 2.42 2.23
N HIS A 67 -4.94 1.59 3.15
CA HIS A 67 -4.15 0.52 3.75
C HIS A 67 -4.76 -0.84 3.39
N LEU A 68 -4.06 -1.62 2.58
CA LEU A 68 -4.44 -2.99 2.22
C LEU A 68 -3.56 -3.96 3.00
N SER A 69 -4.19 -4.71 3.91
CA SER A 69 -3.53 -5.80 4.63
C SER A 69 -4.20 -7.12 4.28
N ILE A 70 -3.39 -8.09 3.86
CA ILE A 70 -3.82 -9.47 3.68
C ILE A 70 -3.31 -10.23 4.91
N PHE A 71 -4.26 -10.58 5.78
CA PHE A 71 -4.09 -11.11 7.13
C PHE A 71 -3.78 -10.04 8.19
N GLY A 72 -4.75 -9.80 9.07
CA GLY A 72 -4.61 -9.04 10.30
C GLY A 72 -4.80 -9.94 11.52
N ARG A 73 -4.25 -9.48 12.66
CA ARG A 73 -4.30 -9.91 14.08
C ARG A 73 -4.51 -11.40 14.45
N ASP A 74 -5.32 -12.18 13.73
CA ASP A 74 -5.71 -13.56 14.05
C ASP A 74 -5.76 -14.52 12.83
N ALA A 75 -5.49 -14.04 11.60
CA ALA A 75 -5.66 -14.82 10.36
C ALA A 75 -4.36 -15.36 9.72
N HIS A 76 -3.28 -15.48 10.50
CA HIS A 76 -1.97 -15.94 10.02
C HIS A 76 -2.03 -17.35 9.39
N ASN A 77 -2.97 -18.17 9.85
CA ASN A 77 -3.05 -19.60 9.51
C ASN A 77 -3.96 -19.87 8.29
N VAL A 78 -4.42 -18.83 7.59
CA VAL A 78 -5.26 -19.00 6.40
C VAL A 78 -4.40 -19.36 5.19
N GLY A 79 -4.69 -20.51 4.60
CA GLY A 79 -3.96 -21.03 3.44
C GLY A 79 -4.18 -20.23 2.16
N TRP A 80 -3.16 -20.28 1.29
CA TRP A 80 -3.20 -19.74 -0.07
C TRP A 80 -3.66 -20.83 -1.05
N GLY A 81 -4.82 -21.44 -0.77
CA GLY A 81 -5.32 -22.59 -1.52
C GLY A 81 -5.48 -22.33 -3.02
N PHE A 82 -5.90 -21.12 -3.40
CA PHE A 82 -6.01 -20.71 -4.81
C PHE A 82 -4.66 -20.62 -5.54
N LEU A 83 -3.54 -20.58 -4.81
CA LEU A 83 -2.17 -20.66 -5.35
C LEU A 83 -1.58 -22.08 -5.25
N GLY A 84 -2.35 -23.07 -4.78
CA GLY A 84 -1.89 -24.45 -4.58
C GLY A 84 -1.30 -24.73 -3.20
N PHE A 85 -1.41 -23.79 -2.25
CA PHE A 85 -0.85 -23.92 -0.89
C PHE A 85 -1.96 -23.87 0.18
N PRO A 86 -2.80 -24.91 0.31
CA PRO A 86 -3.82 -24.99 1.35
C PRO A 86 -3.21 -25.26 2.73
N GLY A 87 -3.97 -25.00 3.80
CA GLY A 87 -3.56 -25.26 5.18
C GLY A 87 -2.92 -24.05 5.87
N ASP A 88 -2.15 -24.28 6.93
CA ASP A 88 -1.56 -23.21 7.74
C ASP A 88 -0.43 -22.48 6.99
N ALA A 89 -0.72 -21.27 6.49
CA ALA A 89 0.27 -20.47 5.79
C ALA A 89 1.34 -19.88 6.72
N HIS A 90 1.06 -19.67 8.01
CA HIS A 90 2.04 -19.13 8.95
C HIS A 90 3.16 -20.14 9.18
N GLU A 91 2.80 -21.35 9.58
CA GLU A 91 3.78 -22.39 9.89
C GLU A 91 4.42 -22.97 8.63
N SER A 92 3.63 -23.35 7.63
CA SER A 92 4.14 -24.08 6.47
C SER A 92 4.87 -23.23 5.43
N VAL A 93 4.61 -21.91 5.42
CA VAL A 93 5.30 -20.97 4.53
C VAL A 93 6.37 -20.21 5.32
N ALA A 94 6.06 -19.64 6.48
CA ALA A 94 6.93 -18.68 7.19
C ALA A 94 7.79 -19.24 8.35
N HIS A 95 7.63 -20.50 8.75
CA HIS A 95 8.52 -21.15 9.73
C HIS A 95 9.40 -22.25 9.11
N VAL A 96 10.39 -21.83 8.33
CA VAL A 96 11.41 -22.75 7.76
C VAL A 96 12.32 -23.27 8.88
N GLY A 97 12.19 -24.55 9.26
CA GLY A 97 13.14 -25.20 10.18
C GLY A 97 12.56 -26.23 11.16
N HIS A 98 11.24 -26.25 11.38
CA HIS A 98 10.60 -27.18 12.33
C HIS A 98 10.15 -28.52 11.69
N GLY A 99 10.87 -28.99 10.66
CA GLY A 99 10.54 -30.26 9.96
C GLY A 99 9.71 -30.11 8.68
N TYR A 100 9.52 -28.89 8.19
CA TYR A 100 8.83 -28.60 6.93
C TYR A 100 9.78 -28.59 5.71
N ASP A 101 9.24 -28.95 4.54
CA ASP A 101 9.95 -28.98 3.26
C ASP A 101 10.37 -27.56 2.82
N ARG A 102 11.69 -27.35 2.74
CA ARG A 102 12.31 -26.06 2.41
C ARG A 102 12.03 -25.59 0.98
N ASP A 103 11.94 -26.52 0.05
CA ASP A 103 11.77 -26.18 -1.37
C ASP A 103 10.32 -25.77 -1.59
N ARG A 104 9.37 -26.53 -1.03
CA ARG A 104 7.94 -26.19 -1.03
C ARG A 104 7.64 -24.85 -0.36
N SER A 105 8.30 -24.53 0.76
CA SER A 105 8.16 -23.21 1.41
C SER A 105 8.67 -22.07 0.52
N THR A 106 9.80 -22.28 -0.18
CA THR A 106 10.35 -21.27 -1.09
C THR A 106 9.42 -21.02 -2.28
N GLU A 107 8.91 -22.08 -2.90
CA GLU A 107 7.91 -22.00 -3.98
C GLU A 107 6.65 -21.24 -3.53
N ALA A 108 6.15 -21.56 -2.33
CA ALA A 108 5.00 -20.86 -1.76
C ALA A 108 5.27 -19.36 -1.56
N TYR A 109 6.43 -19.01 -0.98
CA TYR A 109 6.83 -17.62 -0.79
C TYR A 109 6.89 -16.86 -2.11
N GLU A 110 7.53 -17.42 -3.13
CA GLU A 110 7.66 -16.81 -4.44
C GLU A 110 6.29 -16.62 -5.11
N ALA A 111 5.42 -17.63 -5.05
CA ALA A 111 4.06 -17.54 -5.59
C ALA A 111 3.23 -16.45 -4.91
N ILE A 112 3.29 -16.37 -3.58
CA ILE A 112 2.56 -15.38 -2.78
C ILE A 112 3.09 -13.97 -3.03
N ILE A 113 4.42 -13.78 -3.04
CA ILE A 113 5.05 -12.48 -3.33
C ILE A 113 4.70 -12.04 -4.76
N ARG A 114 4.76 -12.95 -5.73
CA ARG A 114 4.40 -12.65 -7.13
C ARG A 114 2.94 -12.25 -7.26
N PHE A 115 2.03 -12.93 -6.56
CA PHE A 115 0.62 -12.57 -6.51
C PHE A 115 0.43 -11.17 -5.93
N LYS A 116 1.01 -10.88 -4.75
CA LYS A 116 0.92 -9.54 -4.12
C LYS A 116 1.50 -8.44 -5.00
N ALA A 117 2.63 -8.70 -5.66
CA ALA A 117 3.23 -7.78 -6.61
C ALA A 117 2.31 -7.52 -7.82
N ALA A 118 1.63 -8.55 -8.33
CA ALA A 118 0.65 -8.42 -9.40
C ALA A 118 -0.57 -7.59 -8.97
N GLU A 119 -1.03 -7.72 -7.72
CA GLU A 119 -2.10 -6.87 -7.18
C GLU A 119 -1.70 -5.40 -7.08
N ILE A 120 -0.46 -5.10 -6.66
CA ILE A 120 0.06 -3.72 -6.63
C ILE A 120 0.20 -3.17 -8.06
N ALA A 121 0.72 -3.98 -8.98
CA ALA A 121 0.85 -3.59 -10.38
C ALA A 121 -0.52 -3.30 -11.01
N HIS A 122 -1.53 -4.12 -10.69
CA HIS A 122 -2.90 -3.89 -11.13
C HIS A 122 -3.48 -2.61 -10.55
N LEU A 123 -3.30 -2.34 -9.25
CA LEU A 123 -3.72 -1.09 -8.63
C LEU A 123 -3.13 0.12 -9.37
N PHE A 124 -1.82 0.12 -9.62
CA PHE A 124 -1.16 1.20 -10.37
C PHE A 124 -1.63 1.27 -11.82
N GLY A 125 -1.89 0.13 -12.47
CA GLY A 125 -2.47 0.09 -13.80
C GLY A 125 -3.87 0.73 -13.85
N ARG A 126 -4.69 0.50 -12.82
CA ARG A 126 -6.00 1.15 -12.67
C ARG A 126 -5.86 2.66 -12.47
N LEU A 127 -4.93 3.12 -11.62
CA LEU A 127 -4.69 4.54 -11.43
C LEU A 127 -4.11 5.21 -12.68
N ALA A 128 -3.27 4.51 -13.45
CA ALA A 128 -2.71 5.01 -14.70
C ALA A 128 -3.75 5.14 -15.82
N ALA A 129 -4.88 4.43 -15.72
CA ALA A 129 -5.98 4.53 -16.68
C ALA A 129 -6.89 5.75 -16.41
N GLU A 130 -6.75 6.41 -15.26
CA GLU A 130 -7.56 7.56 -14.88
C GLU A 130 -6.76 8.85 -15.13
N GLU A 131 -7.27 9.70 -16.02
CA GLU A 131 -6.68 11.01 -16.32
C GLU A 131 -6.82 11.95 -15.14
N ASP A 132 -5.74 12.68 -14.82
CA ASP A 132 -5.74 13.73 -13.81
C ASP A 132 -4.84 14.88 -14.30
N GLY A 133 -5.46 15.95 -14.81
CA GLY A 133 -4.76 17.11 -15.34
C GLY A 133 -3.81 16.79 -16.51
N ASP A 134 -2.52 17.03 -16.31
CA ASP A 134 -1.43 16.81 -17.29
C ASP A 134 -0.80 15.40 -17.25
N GLY A 135 -1.38 14.50 -16.45
CA GLY A 135 -0.91 13.12 -16.32
C GLY A 135 -2.05 12.20 -15.86
N THR A 136 -1.68 11.18 -15.11
CA THR A 136 -2.60 10.17 -14.57
C THR A 136 -2.61 10.20 -13.05
N LEU A 137 -3.58 9.55 -12.42
CA LEU A 137 -3.57 9.40 -10.97
C LEU A 137 -2.35 8.61 -10.47
N ALA A 138 -1.81 7.70 -11.27
CA ALA A 138 -0.61 6.94 -10.91
C ALA A 138 0.61 7.85 -10.76
N ASP A 139 0.72 8.91 -11.59
CA ASP A 139 1.83 9.87 -11.52
C ASP A 139 1.81 10.69 -10.22
N ARG A 140 0.66 10.80 -9.55
CA ARG A 140 0.52 11.54 -8.27
C ARG A 140 0.38 10.63 -7.05
N ALA A 141 0.53 9.31 -7.24
CA ALA A 141 0.41 8.32 -6.18
C ALA A 141 1.76 7.74 -5.79
N VAL A 142 1.80 7.17 -4.59
CA VAL A 142 2.88 6.28 -4.14
C VAL A 142 2.30 5.13 -3.34
N ALA A 143 2.70 3.90 -3.65
CA ALA A 143 2.50 2.75 -2.78
C ALA A 143 3.80 2.38 -2.08
N LEU A 144 3.67 2.11 -0.78
CA LEU A 144 4.74 1.57 0.04
C LEU A 144 4.37 0.14 0.44
N TRP A 145 5.07 -0.84 -0.12
CA TRP A 145 4.91 -2.25 0.22
C TRP A 145 6.00 -2.67 1.20
N VAL A 146 5.57 -3.07 2.39
CA VAL A 146 6.46 -3.40 3.51
C VAL A 146 6.41 -4.86 3.90
N ASN A 147 7.51 -5.34 4.48
CA ASN A 147 7.61 -6.63 5.17
C ASN A 147 8.10 -6.36 6.60
N SER A 148 7.41 -6.89 7.62
CA SER A 148 7.78 -6.74 9.03
C SER A 148 8.72 -7.81 9.57
N GLY A 149 8.97 -8.90 8.81
CA GLY A 149 9.68 -10.08 9.31
C GLY A 149 11.16 -10.21 8.91
N GLY A 150 11.69 -9.30 8.09
CA GLY A 150 13.10 -9.28 7.69
C GLY A 150 13.62 -10.45 6.83
N GLY A 151 12.82 -11.52 6.63
CA GLY A 151 13.26 -12.69 5.88
C GLY A 151 12.27 -13.86 5.95
N LYS A 152 12.75 -15.09 5.71
CA LYS A 152 11.94 -16.32 5.68
C LYS A 152 11.60 -16.86 7.07
N HIS A 153 12.28 -16.43 8.12
CA HIS A 153 12.04 -16.88 9.50
C HIS A 153 12.57 -15.89 10.55
N HIS A 154 11.88 -14.77 10.76
CA HIS A 154 12.29 -13.73 11.71
C HIS A 154 13.79 -13.45 11.69
N GLU A 155 14.38 -13.29 10.50
CA GLU A 155 15.85 -13.19 10.28
C GLU A 155 16.47 -11.89 10.83
N GLY A 156 15.75 -11.24 11.75
CA GLY A 156 16.10 -9.99 12.40
C GLY A 156 15.56 -8.77 11.66
N THR A 157 15.81 -7.61 12.25
CA THR A 157 15.45 -6.30 11.69
C THR A 157 16.63 -5.63 10.97
N SER A 158 17.70 -6.38 10.70
CA SER A 158 18.96 -5.86 10.15
C SER A 158 18.85 -5.48 8.68
N HIS A 159 18.08 -6.25 7.89
CA HIS A 159 17.84 -5.97 6.48
C HIS A 159 16.37 -6.21 6.14
N ILE A 160 15.60 -5.14 5.98
CA ILE A 160 14.17 -5.22 5.64
C ILE A 160 13.98 -4.74 4.20
N PRO A 161 13.53 -5.61 3.27
CA PRO A 161 13.19 -5.19 1.92
C PRO A 161 11.89 -4.38 1.95
N LEU A 162 11.90 -3.25 1.25
CA LEU A 162 10.75 -2.36 1.07
C LEU A 162 10.67 -2.01 -0.43
N VAL A 163 9.46 -1.89 -0.95
CA VAL A 163 9.23 -1.48 -2.34
C VAL A 163 8.38 -0.21 -2.35
N LEU A 164 8.86 0.80 -3.06
CA LEU A 164 8.12 2.01 -3.41
C LEU A 164 7.72 1.93 -4.88
N VAL A 165 6.47 2.23 -5.18
CA VAL A 165 5.93 2.30 -6.54
C VAL A 165 5.27 3.66 -6.71
N GLY A 166 5.60 4.38 -7.79
CA GLY A 166 5.18 5.77 -8.00
C GLY A 166 6.15 6.79 -7.40
N ASP A 167 6.12 8.02 -7.91
CA ASP A 167 7.03 9.11 -7.53
C ASP A 167 6.32 10.25 -6.77
N ALA A 168 5.03 10.09 -6.47
CA ALA A 168 4.20 11.08 -5.77
C ALA A 168 4.25 12.47 -6.41
N GLY A 169 4.11 12.55 -7.73
CA GLY A 169 4.15 13.81 -8.49
C GLY A 169 5.56 14.38 -8.60
N GLY A 170 6.56 13.49 -8.69
CA GLY A 170 7.97 13.86 -8.67
C GLY A 170 8.48 14.33 -7.31
N ALA A 171 7.78 14.08 -6.20
CA ALA A 171 8.28 14.38 -4.85
C ALA A 171 9.30 13.33 -4.36
N LEU A 172 9.21 12.11 -4.90
CA LEU A 172 10.13 11.02 -4.60
C LEU A 172 11.02 10.70 -5.80
N ARG A 173 12.28 10.40 -5.54
CA ARG A 173 13.20 9.93 -6.56
C ARG A 173 12.84 8.50 -6.98
N GLY A 174 12.41 8.32 -8.23
CA GLY A 174 12.15 7.01 -8.82
C GLY A 174 13.42 6.31 -9.36
N GLY A 175 13.24 5.08 -9.84
CA GLY A 175 14.17 4.43 -10.77
C GLY A 175 15.48 3.89 -10.20
N GLY A 176 15.43 3.06 -9.16
CA GLY A 176 16.64 2.38 -8.68
C GLY A 176 16.44 1.47 -7.48
N GLN A 177 17.55 0.92 -7.01
CA GLN A 177 17.64 0.19 -5.75
C GLN A 177 18.52 0.98 -4.79
N LEU A 178 17.98 1.27 -3.59
CA LEU A 178 18.77 1.81 -2.48
C LEU A 178 19.14 0.67 -1.55
N ARG A 179 20.42 0.62 -1.16
CA ARG A 179 20.93 -0.38 -0.23
C ARG A 179 21.73 0.33 0.86
N TYR A 180 21.31 0.11 2.10
CA TYR A 180 21.92 0.67 3.28
C TYR A 180 22.64 -0.42 4.08
N GLY A 181 23.72 -0.05 4.75
CA GLY A 181 24.35 -0.87 5.77
C GLY A 181 23.46 -1.07 6.99
N GLY A 182 23.73 -2.12 7.76
CA GLY A 182 22.97 -2.39 8.99
C GLY A 182 23.10 -1.25 9.99
N GLY A 183 21.98 -0.71 10.46
CA GLY A 183 21.94 0.40 11.41
C GLY A 183 22.13 1.81 10.80
N GLU A 184 22.39 1.92 9.49
CA GLU A 184 22.49 3.23 8.82
C GLU A 184 21.12 3.91 8.68
N VAL A 185 20.09 3.11 8.40
CA VAL A 185 18.73 3.58 8.15
C VAL A 185 17.73 2.75 8.94
N CYS A 186 16.74 3.43 9.55
CA CYS A 186 15.59 2.80 10.17
C CYS A 186 14.39 2.83 9.20
N VAL A 187 13.49 1.84 9.26
CA VAL A 187 12.27 1.80 8.42
C VAL A 187 11.42 3.06 8.59
N SER A 188 11.40 3.64 9.78
CA SER A 188 10.65 4.88 10.05
C SER A 188 11.14 6.08 9.25
N GLN A 189 12.40 6.13 8.81
CA GLN A 189 12.89 7.18 7.92
C GLN A 189 12.23 7.08 6.53
N VAL A 190 11.96 5.86 6.04
CA VAL A 190 11.20 5.65 4.78
C VAL A 190 9.77 6.14 4.94
N PHE A 191 9.09 5.77 6.04
CA PHE A 191 7.74 6.26 6.33
C PHE A 191 7.69 7.78 6.42
N LEU A 192 8.68 8.39 7.08
CA LEU A 192 8.80 9.83 7.18
C LEU A 192 9.02 10.49 5.82
N SER A 193 9.90 9.94 4.97
CA SER A 193 10.11 10.43 3.59
C SER A 193 8.83 10.41 2.77
N VAL A 194 8.06 9.32 2.83
CA VAL A 194 6.77 9.22 2.12
C VAL A 194 5.77 10.23 2.68
N ALA A 195 5.66 10.36 4.01
CA ALA A 195 4.79 11.35 4.62
C ALA A 195 5.18 12.79 4.23
N ARG A 196 6.48 13.10 4.11
CA ARG A 196 6.98 14.39 3.63
C ARG A 196 6.62 14.62 2.16
N ALA A 197 6.71 13.61 1.30
CA ALA A 197 6.26 13.70 -0.09
C ALA A 197 4.75 13.99 -0.18
N MET A 198 3.96 13.50 0.78
CA MET A 198 2.53 13.82 0.91
C MET A 198 2.23 15.18 1.58
N GLY A 199 3.26 16.00 1.84
CA GLY A 199 3.10 17.35 2.41
C GLY A 199 3.07 17.41 3.94
N SER A 200 3.37 16.31 4.65
CA SER A 200 3.47 16.32 6.12
C SER A 200 4.57 17.26 6.61
N ARG A 201 4.34 17.86 7.79
CA ARG A 201 5.33 18.69 8.50
C ARG A 201 6.09 17.95 9.60
N ALA A 202 5.81 16.66 9.80
CA ALA A 202 6.40 15.87 10.88
C ALA A 202 7.93 15.76 10.73
N GLU A 203 8.68 16.12 11.77
CA GLU A 203 10.16 16.06 11.76
C GLU A 203 10.70 14.68 12.13
N VAL A 204 9.93 13.91 12.89
CA VAL A 204 10.30 12.57 13.36
C VAL A 204 9.11 11.63 13.22
N PHE A 205 9.40 10.36 12.96
CA PHE A 205 8.45 9.25 13.04
C PHE A 205 9.16 8.05 13.68
N GLY A 206 8.54 7.43 14.69
CA GLY A 206 9.19 6.36 15.48
C GLY A 206 10.10 6.93 16.59
N ASP A 207 11.18 6.22 16.88
CA ASP A 207 12.16 6.60 17.91
C ASP A 207 13.15 7.66 17.38
N PRO A 208 13.16 8.89 17.93
CA PRO A 208 14.06 9.96 17.50
C PRO A 208 15.55 9.64 17.61
N GLU A 209 15.96 8.80 18.57
CA GLU A 209 17.37 8.44 18.74
C GLU A 209 17.90 7.60 17.57
N HIS A 210 17.00 6.86 16.91
CA HIS A 210 17.33 5.91 15.85
C HIS A 210 16.86 6.39 14.46
N CYS A 211 16.12 7.50 14.39
CA CYS A 211 15.49 8.00 13.17
C CYS A 211 15.66 9.54 13.06
N PRO A 212 16.82 10.02 12.59
CA PRO A 212 17.20 11.43 12.65
C PRO A 212 16.49 12.33 11.61
N GLY A 213 15.73 11.76 10.67
CA GLY A 213 15.00 12.54 9.67
C GLY A 213 14.61 11.75 8.42
N PRO A 214 14.07 12.42 7.39
CA PRO A 214 13.75 11.78 6.11
C PRO A 214 15.02 11.41 5.35
N LEU A 215 14.93 10.35 4.53
CA LEU A 215 16.01 9.94 3.63
C LEU A 215 16.21 10.96 2.50
N ALA A 216 17.41 11.52 2.42
CA ALA A 216 17.81 12.43 1.35
C ALA A 216 17.83 11.75 -0.02
N ASP A 217 18.19 10.46 -0.09
CA ASP A 217 18.25 9.69 -1.34
C ASP A 217 16.88 9.49 -2.01
N LEU A 218 15.80 9.59 -1.23
CA LEU A 218 14.42 9.47 -1.72
C LEU A 218 13.84 10.80 -2.19
N LYS A 219 14.50 11.94 -1.94
CA LYS A 219 14.02 13.24 -2.39
C LYS A 219 14.41 13.46 -3.85
N ALA A 220 13.46 13.89 -4.68
CA ALA A 220 13.71 14.32 -6.05
C ALA A 220 14.49 15.64 -6.14
#